data_AF-A0A1F9NRB9-F1
#
_entry.id   AF-A0A1F9NRB9-F1
#
_cell.length_a   1.000
_cell.length_b   1.000
_cell.length_c   1.000
_cell.angle_alpha   90.00
_cell.angle_beta   90.00
_cell.angle_gamma   90.00
#
_symmetry.space_group_name_H-M   'P 1'
#
loop_
_entity.id
_entity.type
_entity.pdbx_description
1 polymer ?
#
loop_
_entity_poly.entity_id
_entity_poly.type
_entity_poly.pdbx_seq_one_letter_code
_entity_poly.pdbx_strand_id
1 'polypeptide(L)'
;MTGWFAQTLTGASLHQPAKMTTNDFALACLEGRETDPGECRTPTACPFLGKTDRLCRIYPVRPFACRLFASARECAVTQPALMPEYYFEAATAMTQLIEHLGQKEYWGNMLDVLPALLDIGEFRDIGLLLPPGHDLQARLRTLTAKPLPGFLISVENEERVSALLETIFQTKVDGKTVEDILNGR
;
A
#
# COMPACT_ATOMS: atom_id res chain seq x y z
N MET A 1 0.84 -9.46 -23.20
CA MET A 1 1.05 -8.83 -21.88
C MET A 1 0.55 -9.73 -20.75
N THR A 2 -0.64 -10.31 -20.89
CA THR A 2 -1.31 -11.18 -19.91
C THR A 2 -0.46 -12.36 -19.41
N GLY A 3 0.20 -13.12 -20.31
CA GLY A 3 1.03 -14.25 -19.91
C GLY A 3 2.25 -13.86 -19.05
N TRP A 4 2.90 -12.74 -19.37
CA TRP A 4 4.02 -12.22 -18.55
C TRP A 4 3.54 -11.83 -17.15
N PHE A 5 2.38 -11.18 -17.06
CA PHE A 5 1.82 -10.76 -15.78
C PHE A 5 1.45 -11.97 -14.90
N ALA A 6 0.76 -12.97 -15.45
CA ALA A 6 0.42 -14.21 -14.74
C ALA A 6 1.67 -14.97 -14.26
N GLN A 7 2.71 -15.07 -15.11
CA GLN A 7 4.00 -15.66 -14.71
C GLN A 7 4.67 -14.88 -13.58
N THR A 8 4.62 -13.54 -13.63
CA THR A 8 5.20 -12.66 -12.61
C THR A 8 4.51 -12.87 -11.26
N LEU A 9 3.17 -12.94 -11.24
CA LEU A 9 2.39 -13.18 -10.03
C LEU A 9 2.65 -14.58 -9.45
N THR A 10 2.73 -15.61 -10.30
CA THR A 10 2.98 -16.99 -9.85
C THR A 10 4.35 -17.15 -9.19
N GLY A 11 5.38 -16.47 -9.72
CA GLY A 11 6.75 -16.55 -9.21
C GLY A 11 7.02 -15.74 -7.94
N ALA A 12 6.07 -14.93 -7.48
CA ALA A 12 6.28 -13.90 -6.47
C ALA A 12 6.10 -14.36 -5.01
N SER A 13 5.78 -15.64 -4.78
CA SER A 13 5.12 -16.12 -3.55
C SER A 13 5.97 -16.18 -2.27
N LEU A 14 7.08 -15.44 -2.18
CA LEU A 14 7.92 -15.34 -0.98
C LEU A 14 7.84 -13.95 -0.36
N HIS A 15 6.70 -13.64 0.24
CA HIS A 15 6.55 -12.52 1.17
C HIS A 15 5.72 -12.96 2.39
N GLN A 16 5.86 -12.25 3.49
CA GLN A 16 5.06 -12.49 4.70
C GLN A 16 3.76 -11.70 4.59
N PRO A 17 2.59 -12.33 4.77
CA PRO A 17 1.32 -11.62 4.87
C PRO A 17 1.35 -10.66 6.06
N ALA A 18 0.71 -9.50 5.89
CA ALA A 18 0.57 -8.55 6.97
C ALA A 18 -0.39 -9.09 8.05
N LYS A 19 -0.08 -8.80 9.33
CA LYS A 19 -0.94 -9.20 10.46
C LYS A 19 -2.05 -8.20 10.77
N MET A 20 -1.86 -6.94 10.39
CA MET A 20 -2.83 -5.86 10.60
C MET A 20 -2.67 -4.79 9.51
N THR A 21 -3.71 -3.99 9.33
CA THR A 21 -3.71 -2.85 8.41
C THR A 21 -3.01 -1.62 9.02
N THR A 22 -2.81 -0.56 8.22
CA THR A 22 -2.26 0.70 8.74
C THR A 22 -3.25 1.34 9.71
N ASN A 23 -4.54 1.32 9.41
CA ASN A 23 -5.56 1.87 10.29
C ASN A 23 -5.82 1.01 11.53
N ASP A 24 -5.69 -0.32 11.47
CA ASP A 24 -5.71 -1.17 12.67
C ASP A 24 -4.53 -0.84 13.61
N PHE A 25 -3.34 -0.66 13.04
CA PHE A 25 -2.15 -0.25 13.80
C PHE A 25 -2.34 1.14 14.43
N ALA A 26 -2.82 2.11 13.64
CA ALA A 26 -3.08 3.45 14.14
C ALA A 26 -4.12 3.48 15.26
N LEU A 27 -5.19 2.71 15.14
CA LEU A 27 -6.19 2.57 16.20
C LEU A 27 -5.55 2.05 17.49
N ALA A 28 -4.73 1.01 17.39
CA ALA A 28 -4.06 0.46 18.56
C ALA A 28 -3.11 1.46 19.22
N CYS A 29 -2.36 2.25 18.44
CA CYS A 29 -1.51 3.33 18.96
C CYS A 29 -2.33 4.40 19.69
N LEU A 30 -3.44 4.86 19.09
CA LEU A 30 -4.32 5.87 19.69
C LEU A 30 -4.99 5.38 20.98
N GLU A 31 -5.20 4.07 21.11
CA GLU A 31 -5.73 3.42 22.31
C GLU A 31 -4.63 3.06 23.34
N GLY A 32 -3.36 3.34 23.05
CA GLY A 32 -2.24 2.99 23.93
C GLY A 32 -1.99 1.47 24.05
N ARG A 33 -2.42 0.69 23.05
CA ARG A 33 -2.21 -0.76 23.02
C ARG A 33 -0.89 -1.12 22.32
N GLU A 34 -0.11 -1.99 22.94
CA GLU A 34 1.03 -2.60 22.27
C GLU A 34 0.57 -3.54 21.15
N THR A 35 1.30 -3.52 20.04
CA THR A 35 1.06 -4.39 18.89
C THR A 35 2.33 -5.08 18.47
N ASP A 36 2.22 -6.34 18.03
CA ASP A 36 3.27 -7.04 17.30
C ASP A 36 3.00 -6.92 15.80
N PRO A 37 3.65 -6.00 15.07
CA PRO A 37 3.50 -5.89 13.62
C PRO A 37 4.07 -7.12 12.88
N GLY A 38 4.77 -8.02 13.58
CA GLY A 38 5.41 -9.22 13.05
C GLY A 38 6.87 -8.99 12.69
N GLU A 39 7.57 -10.09 12.38
CA GLU A 39 8.98 -10.05 11.98
C GLU A 39 9.17 -9.44 10.59
N CYS A 40 10.18 -8.59 10.46
CA CYS A 40 10.62 -8.05 9.18
C CYS A 40 11.62 -9.04 8.55
N ARG A 41 11.16 -9.87 7.60
CA ARG A 41 12.05 -10.79 6.86
C ARG A 41 12.96 -10.03 5.90
N THR A 42 14.07 -10.67 5.53
CA THR A 42 14.98 -10.16 4.50
C THR A 42 14.21 -9.85 3.23
N PRO A 43 14.19 -8.58 2.77
CA PRO A 43 13.42 -8.19 1.61
C PRO A 43 13.95 -8.92 0.36
N THR A 44 13.05 -9.59 -0.35
CA THR A 44 13.31 -10.14 -1.67
C THR A 44 13.13 -9.06 -2.73
N ALA A 45 13.81 -9.21 -3.88
CA ALA A 45 13.64 -8.26 -4.97
C ALA A 45 12.19 -8.32 -5.50
N CYS A 46 11.62 -7.15 -5.78
CA CYS A 46 10.28 -7.05 -6.37
C CYS A 46 10.23 -7.85 -7.69
N PRO A 47 9.21 -8.70 -7.91
CA PRO A 47 9.13 -9.54 -9.11
C PRO A 47 8.90 -8.71 -10.40
N PHE A 48 8.39 -7.48 -10.27
CA PHE A 48 8.23 -6.55 -11.38
C PHE A 48 9.52 -5.80 -11.75
N LEU A 49 10.64 -6.06 -11.07
CA LEU A 49 11.92 -5.44 -11.36
C LEU A 49 12.57 -6.11 -12.57
N GLY A 50 13.00 -5.33 -13.56
CA GLY A 50 13.77 -5.81 -14.69
C GLY A 50 15.07 -6.47 -14.21
N LYS A 51 15.34 -7.69 -14.67
CA LYS A 51 16.51 -8.48 -14.24
C LYS A 51 17.84 -7.80 -14.58
N THR A 52 17.89 -7.11 -15.72
CA THR A 52 19.13 -6.52 -16.27
C THR A 52 19.30 -5.05 -15.93
N ASP A 53 18.25 -4.24 -16.12
CA ASP A 53 18.29 -2.78 -15.97
C ASP A 53 17.84 -2.30 -14.58
N ARG A 54 17.31 -3.22 -13.75
CA ARG A 54 16.74 -2.91 -12.42
C ARG A 54 15.63 -1.84 -12.48
N LEU A 55 14.91 -1.75 -13.60
CA LEU A 55 13.79 -0.81 -13.75
C LEU A 55 12.45 -1.50 -13.48
N CYS A 56 11.54 -0.82 -12.80
CA CYS A 56 10.21 -1.35 -12.52
C CYS A 56 9.37 -1.44 -13.80
N ARG A 57 8.92 -2.63 -14.16
CA ARG A 57 8.11 -2.88 -15.37
C ARG A 57 6.68 -2.37 -15.28
N ILE A 58 6.20 -2.04 -14.07
CA ILE A 58 4.87 -1.45 -13.83
C ILE A 58 4.97 -0.01 -13.31
N TYR A 59 6.05 0.71 -13.61
CA TYR A 59 6.30 2.05 -13.07
C TYR A 59 5.12 3.03 -13.19
N PRO A 60 4.39 3.11 -14.33
CA PRO A 60 3.27 4.05 -14.47
C PRO A 60 2.13 3.77 -13.49
N VAL A 61 1.92 2.50 -13.13
CA VAL A 61 0.79 2.01 -12.32
C VAL A 61 1.23 1.49 -10.94
N ARG A 62 2.45 1.83 -10.49
CA ARG A 62 2.94 1.39 -9.17
C ARG A 62 2.02 1.90 -8.05
N PRO A 63 1.71 1.07 -7.03
CA PRO A 63 0.86 1.48 -5.92
C PRO A 63 1.51 2.60 -5.12
N PHE A 64 0.71 3.37 -4.38
CA PHE A 64 1.22 4.48 -3.56
C PHE A 64 2.29 4.02 -2.56
N ALA A 65 2.15 2.80 -2.02
CA ALA A 65 3.16 2.16 -1.16
C ALA A 65 4.56 2.09 -1.81
N CYS A 66 4.67 2.01 -3.14
CA CYS A 66 5.95 2.06 -3.86
C CYS A 66 6.38 3.48 -4.25
N ARG A 67 5.51 4.49 -4.11
CA ARG A 67 5.77 5.90 -4.44
C ARG A 67 6.21 6.71 -3.24
N LEU A 68 5.78 6.32 -2.04
CA LEU A 68 6.14 6.98 -0.80
C LEU A 68 7.58 6.72 -0.36
N PHE A 69 8.30 5.79 -0.98
CA PHE A 69 9.73 5.61 -0.69
C PHE A 69 10.54 6.68 -1.42
N ALA A 70 11.14 7.58 -0.66
CA ALA A 70 12.02 8.64 -1.12
C ALA A 70 13.35 8.61 -0.36
N SER A 71 14.37 9.29 -0.87
CA SER A 71 15.55 9.57 -0.07
C SER A 71 16.15 10.92 -0.38
N ALA A 72 16.63 11.61 0.65
CA ALA A 72 17.40 12.85 0.55
C ALA A 72 18.83 12.62 0.04
N ARG A 73 19.26 11.37 -0.12
CA ARG A 73 20.58 10.97 -0.63
C ARG A 73 20.46 9.79 -1.58
N GLU A 74 21.50 9.53 -2.36
CA GLU A 74 21.60 8.30 -3.12
C GLU A 74 21.72 7.09 -2.17
N CYS A 75 20.91 6.07 -2.40
CA CYS A 75 20.94 4.85 -1.59
C CYS A 75 22.07 3.92 -2.06
N ALA A 76 22.73 3.26 -1.12
CA ALA A 76 23.70 2.20 -1.37
C ALA A 76 23.53 1.06 -0.36
N VAL A 77 24.20 -0.08 -0.59
CA VAL A 77 24.14 -1.24 0.33
C VAL A 77 24.50 -0.87 1.77
N THR A 78 25.45 0.06 1.95
CA THR A 78 25.89 0.58 3.25
C THR A 78 25.24 1.90 3.65
N GLN A 79 24.41 2.48 2.77
CA GLN A 79 23.78 3.78 2.99
C GLN A 79 22.27 3.64 2.75
N PRO A 80 21.49 3.34 3.81
CA PRO A 80 20.05 3.22 3.67
C PRO A 80 19.43 4.58 3.32
N ALA A 81 18.21 4.50 2.80
CA ALA A 81 17.40 5.68 2.51
C ALA A 81 17.31 6.58 3.75
N LEU A 82 17.69 7.85 3.56
CA LEU A 82 17.46 8.90 4.54
C LEU A 82 16.17 9.64 4.19
N MET A 83 15.18 9.60 5.09
CA MET A 83 13.90 10.28 4.94
C MET A 83 13.68 11.20 6.15
N PRO A 84 13.24 12.46 5.94
CA PRO A 84 12.83 13.33 7.05
C PRO A 84 11.59 12.77 7.77
N GLU A 85 11.52 12.98 9.08
CA GLU A 85 10.41 12.48 9.93
C GLU A 85 9.04 12.97 9.47
N TYR A 86 8.89 14.28 9.20
CA TYR A 86 7.65 14.86 8.69
C TYR A 86 7.15 14.18 7.40
N TYR A 87 8.07 13.69 6.55
CA TYR A 87 7.70 13.03 5.29
C TYR A 87 7.16 11.63 5.58
N PHE A 88 7.76 10.92 6.54
CA PHE A 88 7.29 9.60 6.96
C PHE A 88 5.89 9.68 7.58
N GLU A 89 5.64 10.67 8.43
CA GLU A 89 4.31 10.91 9.02
C GLU A 89 3.29 11.32 7.95
N ALA A 90 3.66 12.23 7.05
CA ALA A 90 2.81 12.58 5.91
C ALA A 90 2.48 11.36 5.04
N ALA A 91 3.47 10.54 4.71
CA ALA A 91 3.27 9.30 3.95
C ALA A 91 2.35 8.33 4.68
N THR A 92 2.49 8.21 6.01
CA THR A 92 1.63 7.37 6.85
C THR A 92 0.19 7.89 6.84
N ALA A 93 -0.02 9.19 7.05
CA ALA A 93 -1.33 9.83 6.97
C ALA A 93 -2.00 9.59 5.59
N MET A 94 -1.21 9.66 4.51
CA MET A 94 -1.70 9.34 3.16
C MET A 94 -2.11 7.88 3.01
N THR A 95 -1.35 6.93 3.56
CA THR A 95 -1.75 5.51 3.55
C THR A 95 -3.01 5.27 4.36
N GLN A 96 -3.20 5.97 5.49
CA GLN A 96 -4.41 5.89 6.30
C GLN A 96 -5.65 6.40 5.54
N LEU A 97 -5.51 7.47 4.76
CA LEU A 97 -6.56 8.01 3.89
C LEU A 97 -6.90 7.06 2.73
N ILE A 98 -5.89 6.54 2.04
CA ILE A 98 -6.10 5.58 0.93
C ILE A 98 -6.82 4.33 1.44
N GLU A 99 -6.42 3.83 2.61
CA GLU A 99 -7.10 2.71 3.24
C GLU A 99 -8.56 3.05 3.60
N HIS A 100 -8.82 4.24 4.14
CA HIS A 100 -10.18 4.67 4.44
C HIS A 100 -11.05 4.82 3.17
N LEU A 101 -10.48 5.22 2.04
CA LEU A 101 -11.21 5.25 0.77
C LEU A 101 -11.55 3.83 0.28
N GLY A 102 -10.62 2.88 0.45
CA GLY A 102 -10.80 1.47 0.08
C GLY A 102 -11.57 0.63 1.10
N GLN A 103 -12.35 1.24 2.00
CA GLN A 103 -13.09 0.51 3.05
C GLN A 103 -13.82 -0.72 2.50
N LYS A 104 -13.66 -1.86 3.19
CA LYS A 104 -14.22 -3.17 2.82
C LYS A 104 -13.58 -3.85 1.61
N GLU A 105 -12.61 -3.21 0.95
CA GLU A 105 -11.81 -3.83 -0.12
C GLU A 105 -10.59 -4.58 0.46
N TYR A 106 -9.86 -5.25 -0.45
CA TYR A 106 -8.63 -5.95 -0.11
C TYR A 106 -7.50 -4.98 0.24
N TRP A 107 -6.87 -5.21 1.39
CA TRP A 107 -5.68 -4.51 1.84
C TRP A 107 -4.53 -5.49 2.00
N GLY A 108 -3.32 -5.11 1.60
CA GLY A 108 -2.13 -5.91 1.82
C GLY A 108 -1.07 -5.73 0.74
N ASN A 109 -0.19 -6.72 0.62
CA ASN A 109 0.83 -6.72 -0.42
C ASN A 109 0.17 -6.81 -1.79
N MET A 110 0.63 -6.02 -2.77
CA MET A 110 0.08 -6.06 -4.14
C MET A 110 0.15 -7.45 -4.78
N LEU A 111 1.10 -8.29 -4.35
CA LEU A 111 1.25 -9.67 -4.81
C LEU A 111 0.14 -10.61 -4.32
N ASP A 112 -0.63 -10.19 -3.31
CA ASP A 112 -1.86 -10.87 -2.90
C ASP A 112 -3.11 -10.13 -3.40
N VAL A 113 -3.12 -8.80 -3.35
CA VAL A 113 -4.27 -8.01 -3.81
C VAL A 113 -4.53 -8.22 -5.30
N LEU A 114 -3.49 -8.23 -6.14
CA LEU A 114 -3.68 -8.39 -7.59
C LEU A 114 -4.29 -9.74 -7.96
N PRO A 115 -3.77 -10.91 -7.50
CA PRO A 115 -4.43 -12.19 -7.78
C PRO A 115 -5.82 -12.32 -7.13
N ALA A 116 -6.04 -11.72 -5.95
CA ALA A 116 -7.34 -11.75 -5.28
C ALA A 116 -8.45 -11.10 -6.11
N LEU A 117 -8.11 -10.11 -6.96
CA LEU A 117 -9.00 -9.37 -7.85
C LEU A 117 -9.23 -10.04 -9.22
N LEU A 118 -8.52 -11.14 -9.55
CA LEU A 118 -8.61 -11.75 -10.89
C LEU A 118 -9.88 -12.58 -11.13
N ASP A 119 -10.74 -12.76 -10.13
CA ASP A 119 -12.06 -13.37 -10.33
C ASP A 119 -13.13 -12.38 -10.81
N ILE A 120 -12.82 -11.08 -10.78
CA ILE A 120 -13.64 -10.04 -11.39
C ILE A 120 -13.70 -10.31 -12.89
N GLY A 121 -14.91 -10.25 -13.47
CA GLY A 121 -15.18 -10.70 -14.84
C GLY A 121 -14.28 -10.08 -15.91
N GLU A 122 -13.82 -8.85 -15.72
CA GLU A 122 -12.90 -8.15 -16.62
C GLU A 122 -11.50 -8.78 -16.70
N PHE A 123 -11.04 -9.43 -15.63
CA PHE A 123 -9.67 -9.96 -15.53
C PHE A 123 -9.59 -11.50 -15.52
N ARG A 124 -10.73 -12.16 -15.76
CA ARG A 124 -10.87 -13.63 -15.69
C ARG A 124 -9.87 -14.37 -16.58
N ASP A 125 -9.59 -13.85 -17.78
CA ASP A 125 -8.65 -14.46 -18.72
C ASP A 125 -7.23 -14.52 -18.17
N ILE A 126 -6.85 -13.55 -17.31
CA ILE A 126 -5.58 -13.57 -16.59
C ILE A 126 -5.63 -14.66 -15.53
N GLY A 127 -6.71 -14.69 -14.74
CA GLY A 127 -6.95 -15.70 -13.69
C GLY A 127 -6.82 -17.13 -14.18
N LEU A 128 -7.30 -17.43 -15.40
CA LEU A 128 -7.19 -18.75 -16.03
C LEU A 128 -5.75 -19.19 -16.33
N LEU A 129 -4.79 -18.27 -16.35
CA LEU A 129 -3.36 -18.57 -16.54
C LEU A 129 -2.63 -18.85 -15.23
N LEU A 130 -3.26 -18.61 -14.08
CA LEU A 130 -2.66 -18.87 -12.77
C LEU A 130 -2.90 -20.33 -12.34
N PRO A 131 -2.05 -20.88 -11.46
CA PRO A 131 -2.31 -22.19 -10.86
C PRO A 131 -3.69 -22.24 -10.17
N PRO A 132 -4.41 -23.38 -10.22
CA PRO A 132 -5.70 -23.51 -9.56
C PRO A 132 -5.64 -23.15 -8.07
N GLY A 133 -6.58 -22.31 -7.61
CA GLY A 133 -6.70 -21.89 -6.21
C GLY A 133 -5.74 -20.77 -5.77
N HIS A 134 -4.94 -20.21 -6.69
CA HIS A 134 -4.00 -19.14 -6.36
C HIS A 134 -4.72 -17.83 -5.94
N ASP A 135 -5.85 -17.52 -6.58
CA ASP A 135 -6.74 -16.41 -6.24
C ASP A 135 -7.31 -16.56 -4.81
N LEU A 136 -7.78 -17.75 -4.46
CA LEU A 136 -8.29 -18.05 -3.12
C LEU A 136 -7.19 -17.94 -2.06
N GLN A 137 -6.00 -18.49 -2.34
CA GLN A 137 -4.85 -18.35 -1.45
C GLN A 137 -4.46 -16.89 -1.25
N ALA A 138 -4.48 -16.08 -2.31
CA ALA A 138 -4.18 -14.67 -2.24
C ALA A 138 -5.17 -13.93 -1.35
N ARG A 139 -6.48 -14.21 -1.47
CA ARG A 139 -7.52 -13.64 -0.58
C ARG A 139 -7.29 -13.95 0.89
N LEU A 140 -6.89 -15.18 1.21
CA LEU A 140 -6.57 -15.59 2.59
C LEU A 140 -5.35 -14.85 3.16
N ARG A 141 -4.51 -14.24 2.31
CA ARG A 141 -3.34 -13.44 2.71
C ARG A 141 -3.59 -11.94 2.70
N THR A 142 -4.73 -11.49 2.19
CA THR A 142 -5.18 -10.10 2.29
C THR A 142 -5.95 -9.84 3.58
N LEU A 143 -5.92 -8.60 4.04
CA LEU A 143 -6.79 -8.08 5.08
C LEU A 143 -7.92 -7.25 4.44
N THR A 144 -8.83 -6.75 5.27
CA THR A 144 -9.87 -5.83 4.86
C THR A 144 -9.52 -4.42 5.30
N ALA A 145 -9.47 -3.48 4.36
CA ALA A 145 -9.20 -2.07 4.64
C ALA A 145 -10.21 -1.47 5.64
N LYS A 146 -9.70 -0.67 6.57
CA LYS A 146 -10.42 -0.12 7.72
C LYS A 146 -10.63 1.38 7.61
N PRO A 147 -11.66 1.93 8.28
CA PRO A 147 -11.84 3.37 8.36
C PRO A 147 -10.67 4.04 9.11
N LEU A 148 -10.43 5.32 8.80
CA LEU A 148 -9.46 6.17 9.49
C LEU A 148 -9.86 6.32 10.98
N PRO A 149 -9.05 5.85 11.94
CA PRO A 149 -9.35 6.01 13.37
C PRO A 149 -8.92 7.37 13.94
N GLY A 150 -8.12 8.12 13.17
CA GLY A 150 -7.35 9.28 13.58
C GLY A 150 -5.97 9.21 12.94
N PHE A 151 -5.28 10.34 12.84
CA PHE A 151 -3.95 10.39 12.22
C PHE A 151 -2.85 10.12 13.22
N LEU A 152 -1.83 9.37 12.80
CA LEU A 152 -0.57 9.24 13.54
C LEU A 152 0.37 10.38 13.16
N ILE A 153 0.21 11.52 13.84
CA ILE A 153 1.02 12.72 13.61
C ILE A 153 1.57 13.18 14.96
N SER A 154 2.86 13.47 15.01
CA SER A 154 3.53 14.01 16.20
C SER A 154 3.29 15.52 16.32
N VAL A 155 3.42 16.04 17.55
CA VAL A 155 3.23 17.48 17.82
C VAL A 155 4.24 18.32 17.04
N GLU A 156 5.46 17.80 16.86
CA GLU A 156 6.55 18.45 16.14
C GLU A 156 6.26 18.64 14.65
N ASN A 157 5.51 17.71 14.05
CA ASN A 157 5.21 17.70 12.62
C ASN A 157 3.76 18.11 12.29
N GLU A 158 2.93 18.38 13.31
CA GLU A 158 1.51 18.66 13.19
C GLU A 158 1.19 19.79 12.21
N GLU A 159 1.83 20.95 12.35
CA GLU A 159 1.60 22.11 11.46
C GLU A 159 1.84 21.74 10.00
N ARG A 160 2.96 21.06 9.73
CA ARG A 160 3.38 20.75 8.37
C ARG A 160 2.54 19.67 7.72
N VAL A 161 2.21 18.61 8.46
CA VAL A 161 1.39 17.51 7.94
C VAL A 161 -0.07 17.95 7.81
N SER A 162 -0.59 18.77 8.73
CA SER A 162 -1.96 19.28 8.66
C SER A 162 -2.16 20.19 7.45
N ALA A 163 -1.21 21.08 7.14
CA ALA A 163 -1.28 21.90 5.93
C ALA A 163 -1.37 21.07 4.63
N LEU A 164 -0.67 19.92 4.58
CA LEU A 164 -0.79 18.97 3.47
C LEU A 164 -2.19 18.34 3.43
N LEU A 165 -2.69 17.86 4.57
CA LEU A 165 -4.01 17.23 4.67
C LEU A 165 -5.12 18.20 4.28
N GLU A 166 -5.07 19.45 4.73
CA GLU A 166 -6.00 20.52 4.36
C GLU A 166 -6.01 20.74 2.84
N THR A 167 -4.83 20.81 2.22
CA THR A 167 -4.70 20.95 0.77
C THR A 167 -5.38 19.78 0.04
N ILE A 168 -5.20 18.57 0.55
CA ILE A 168 -5.79 17.36 -0.02
C ILE A 168 -7.30 17.39 0.14
N PHE A 169 -7.80 17.67 1.35
CA PHE A 169 -9.23 17.73 1.64
C PHE A 169 -9.96 18.75 0.77
N GLN A 170 -9.34 19.90 0.49
CA GLN A 170 -9.90 20.94 -0.37
C GLN A 170 -9.75 20.64 -1.87
N THR A 171 -8.91 19.69 -2.26
CA THR A 171 -8.71 19.32 -3.67
C THR A 171 -10.02 18.79 -4.25
N LYS A 172 -10.36 19.23 -5.46
CA LYS A 172 -11.60 18.81 -6.15
C LYS A 172 -11.35 17.67 -7.11
N VAL A 173 -12.16 16.62 -7.00
CA VAL A 173 -12.25 15.50 -7.93
C VAL A 173 -13.69 15.38 -8.37
N ASP A 174 -13.94 15.43 -9.68
CA ASP A 174 -15.28 15.38 -10.28
C ASP A 174 -16.30 16.34 -9.64
N GLY A 175 -15.83 17.55 -9.28
CA GLY A 175 -16.67 18.62 -8.72
C GLY A 175 -16.90 18.54 -7.21
N LYS A 176 -16.49 17.46 -6.53
CA LYS A 176 -16.55 17.31 -5.07
C LYS A 176 -15.19 17.50 -4.43
N THR A 177 -15.16 17.99 -3.19
CA THR A 177 -13.90 18.01 -2.43
C THR A 177 -13.54 16.58 -2.01
N VAL A 178 -12.26 16.30 -1.80
CA VAL A 178 -11.85 15.00 -1.22
C VAL A 178 -12.50 14.81 0.14
N GLU A 179 -12.66 15.87 0.93
CA GLU A 179 -13.38 15.83 2.20
C GLU A 179 -14.83 15.36 2.05
N ASP A 180 -15.56 15.86 1.06
CA ASP A 180 -16.93 15.44 0.78
C ASP A 180 -16.95 13.95 0.39
N ILE A 181 -16.02 13.51 -0.46
CA ILE A 181 -15.89 12.10 -0.88
C ILE A 181 -15.67 11.19 0.34
N LEU A 182 -14.74 11.56 1.22
CA LEU A 182 -14.43 10.78 2.44
C LEU A 182 -15.63 10.69 3.39
N ASN A 183 -16.50 11.71 3.40
CA ASN A 183 -17.68 11.77 4.25
C ASN A 183 -18.98 11.31 3.56
N GLY A 184 -18.90 10.78 2.33
CA GLY A 184 -20.09 10.34 1.58
C GLY A 184 -21.06 11.46 1.22
N ARG A 185 -20.58 12.70 1.09
CA ARG A 185 -21.33 13.90 0.66
C ARG A 185 -21.26 14.06 -0.87
#